data_AF-A0A7V8D111-F1
#
_entry.id   AF-A0A7V8D111-F1
#
_cell.length_a   1.000
_cell.length_b   1.000
_cell.length_c   1.000
_cell.angle_alpha   90.00
_cell.angle_beta   90.00
_cell.angle_gamma   90.00
#
_symmetry.space_group_name_H-M   'P 1'
#
loop_
_entity.id
_entity.type
_entity.pdbx_description
1 polymer ?
#
loop_
_entity_poly.entity_id
_entity_poly.type
_entity_poly.pdbx_seq_one_letter_code
_entity_poly.pdbx_strand_id
1 'polypeptide(L)'
;MQKVVRVLICGGFGLGVCALASCLLFFAIAVFGGTRAGEAFAFSLLVGLAGAGAGAVVGLAVAYFGVDALGGFAIGAAVSFAIAGIYVLAVGEPGRYAYFVSESRLIFLVMWLPVCTAGISTSLFSGFLAAR
;
A
#
# COMPACT_ATOMS: atom_id res chain seq x y z
N MET A 1 -18.26 -18.40 -7.99
CA MET A 1 -18.48 -17.27 -7.04
C MET A 1 -19.01 -16.05 -7.80
N GLN A 2 -20.01 -15.29 -7.29
CA GLN A 2 -20.48 -14.06 -7.95
C GLN A 2 -19.34 -13.03 -8.06
N LYS A 3 -19.19 -12.37 -9.23
CA LYS A 3 -18.09 -11.42 -9.52
C LYS A 3 -17.93 -10.35 -8.44
N VAL A 4 -19.05 -9.81 -7.94
CA VAL A 4 -19.08 -8.78 -6.88
C VAL A 4 -18.48 -9.29 -5.58
N VAL A 5 -18.84 -10.50 -5.14
CA VAL A 5 -18.32 -11.08 -3.90
C VAL A 5 -16.81 -11.29 -4.02
N ARG A 6 -16.32 -11.77 -5.17
CA ARG A 6 -14.87 -11.96 -5.39
C ARG A 6 -14.11 -10.63 -5.27
N VAL A 7 -14.64 -9.57 -5.88
CA VAL A 7 -14.05 -8.23 -5.81
C VAL A 7 -14.01 -7.72 -4.37
N LEU A 8 -15.10 -7.86 -3.60
CA LEU A 8 -15.14 -7.43 -2.20
C LEU A 8 -14.14 -8.18 -1.31
N ILE A 9 -14.04 -9.52 -1.45
CA ILE A 9 -13.07 -10.31 -0.67
C ILE A 9 -11.64 -9.91 -1.06
N CYS A 10 -11.35 -9.72 -2.34
CA CYS A 10 -10.03 -9.28 -2.79
C CYS A 10 -9.68 -7.86 -2.31
N GLY A 11 -10.67 -6.96 -2.27
CA GLY A 11 -10.51 -5.64 -1.64
C GLY A 11 -10.15 -5.74 -0.15
N GLY A 12 -10.87 -6.59 0.59
CA GLY A 12 -10.56 -6.85 2.02
C GLY A 12 -9.19 -7.50 2.23
N PHE A 13 -8.79 -8.41 1.33
CA PHE A 13 -7.47 -9.04 1.36
C PHE A 13 -6.36 -8.03 1.11
N GLY A 14 -6.47 -7.23 0.03
CA GLY A 14 -5.52 -6.18 -0.29
C GLY A 14 -5.39 -5.14 0.83
N LEU A 15 -6.52 -4.76 1.44
CA LEU A 15 -6.57 -3.91 2.63
C LEU A 15 -5.72 -4.50 3.77
N GLY A 16 -5.96 -5.76 4.14
CA GLY A 16 -5.26 -6.41 5.25
C GLY A 16 -3.76 -6.56 5.00
N VAL A 17 -3.37 -7.02 3.81
CA VAL A 17 -1.96 -7.20 3.43
C VAL A 17 -1.22 -5.86 3.50
N CYS A 18 -1.78 -4.82 2.88
CA CYS A 18 -1.12 -3.53 2.82
C CYS A 18 -1.09 -2.85 4.20
N ALA A 19 -2.14 -2.98 5.00
CA ALA A 19 -2.19 -2.43 6.36
C ALA A 19 -1.09 -3.03 7.25
N LEU A 20 -0.99 -4.37 7.27
CA LEU A 20 0.01 -5.08 8.07
C LEU A 20 1.43 -4.78 7.57
N ALA A 21 1.66 -4.87 6.26
CA ALA A 21 2.98 -4.62 5.69
C ALA A 21 3.45 -3.18 5.94
N SER A 22 2.59 -2.17 5.72
CA SER A 22 2.94 -0.76 5.94
C SER A 22 3.18 -0.46 7.43
N CYS A 23 2.33 -1.00 8.31
CA CYS A 23 2.48 -0.86 9.77
C CYS A 23 3.79 -1.49 10.24
N LEU A 24 4.04 -2.75 9.92
CA LEU A 24 5.25 -3.46 10.36
C LEU A 24 6.53 -2.83 9.81
N LEU A 25 6.52 -2.41 8.54
CA LEU A 25 7.69 -1.83 7.92
C LEU A 25 8.01 -0.44 8.50
N PHE A 26 6.99 0.40 8.72
CA PHE A 26 7.18 1.68 9.40
C PHE A 26 7.65 1.48 10.85
N PHE A 27 7.02 0.58 11.58
CA PHE A 27 7.39 0.28 12.96
C PHE A 27 8.84 -0.17 13.06
N ALA A 28 9.26 -1.09 12.19
CA ALA A 28 10.65 -1.55 12.14
C ALA A 28 11.61 -0.39 11.86
N ILE A 29 11.36 0.43 10.84
CA ILE A 29 12.21 1.57 10.49
C ILE A 29 12.29 2.57 11.66
N ALA A 30 11.16 2.87 12.31
CA ALA A 30 11.11 3.84 13.40
C ALA A 30 11.85 3.33 14.66
N VAL A 31 11.70 2.05 15.02
CA VAL A 31 12.37 1.44 16.16
C VAL A 31 13.87 1.30 15.91
N PHE A 32 14.29 0.79 14.75
CA PHE A 32 15.71 0.70 14.41
C PHE A 32 16.35 2.07 14.16
N GLY A 33 15.54 3.10 13.89
CA GLY A 33 15.95 4.50 13.82
C GLY A 33 16.12 5.19 15.19
N GLY A 34 15.90 4.48 16.30
CA GLY A 34 16.10 5.01 17.65
C GLY A 34 14.89 5.74 18.25
N THR A 35 13.72 5.66 17.63
CA THR A 35 12.47 6.24 18.16
C THR A 35 11.97 5.43 19.37
N ARG A 36 11.31 6.09 20.34
CA ARG A 36 10.65 5.40 21.45
C ARG A 36 9.58 4.45 20.91
N ALA A 37 9.59 3.20 21.37
CA ALA A 37 8.70 2.15 20.86
C ALA A 37 7.21 2.51 20.91
N GLY A 38 6.77 3.24 21.96
CA GLY A 38 5.38 3.68 22.09
C GLY A 38 4.96 4.71 21.02
N GLU A 39 5.84 5.67 20.72
CA GLU A 39 5.60 6.66 19.65
C GLU A 39 5.65 5.98 18.27
N ALA A 40 6.65 5.12 18.05
CA ALA A 40 6.78 4.35 16.82
C ALA A 40 5.54 3.51 16.52
N PHE A 41 4.95 2.86 17.53
CA PHE A 41 3.73 2.07 17.40
C PHE A 41 2.49 2.92 17.06
N ALA A 42 2.34 4.07 17.72
CA ALA A 42 1.21 4.97 17.44
C ALA A 42 1.25 5.50 16.00
N PHE A 43 2.42 5.93 15.52
CA PHE A 43 2.58 6.39 14.14
C PHE A 43 2.48 5.25 13.13
N SER A 44 2.98 4.05 13.44
CA SER A 44 2.86 2.90 12.53
C SER A 44 1.42 2.47 12.30
N LEU A 45 0.53 2.64 13.28
CA LEU A 45 -0.91 2.39 13.11
C LEU A 45 -1.54 3.36 12.12
N LEU A 46 -1.20 4.66 12.17
CA LEU A 46 -1.69 5.66 11.20
C LEU A 46 -1.20 5.35 9.79
N VAL A 47 0.05 4.96 9.66
CA VAL A 47 0.63 4.55 8.38
C VAL A 47 -0.01 3.25 7.87
N GLY A 48 -0.28 2.31 8.77
CA GLY A 48 -1.05 1.10 8.48
C GLY A 48 -2.45 1.41 7.95
N LEU A 49 -3.16 2.38 8.52
CA LEU A 49 -4.48 2.82 8.04
C LEU A 49 -4.39 3.46 6.64
N ALA A 50 -3.39 4.30 6.39
CA ALA A 50 -3.16 4.86 5.05
C ALA A 50 -2.86 3.75 4.03
N GLY A 51 -2.00 2.79 4.40
CA GLY A 51 -1.70 1.60 3.62
C GLY A 51 -2.94 0.73 3.37
N ALA A 52 -3.82 0.58 4.36
CA ALA A 52 -5.07 -0.16 4.24
C ALA A 52 -5.96 0.40 3.13
N GLY A 53 -6.08 1.73 3.07
CA GLY A 53 -6.83 2.41 2.01
C GLY A 53 -6.26 2.14 0.62
N ALA A 54 -4.93 2.29 0.46
CA ALA A 54 -4.26 2.01 -0.81
C ALA A 54 -4.39 0.53 -1.22
N GLY A 55 -4.21 -0.39 -0.27
CA GLY A 55 -4.37 -1.83 -0.48
C GLY A 55 -5.78 -2.22 -0.88
N ALA A 56 -6.81 -1.58 -0.30
CA ALA A 56 -8.20 -1.79 -0.69
C ALA A 56 -8.44 -1.38 -2.15
N VAL A 57 -7.97 -0.19 -2.55
CA VAL A 57 -8.08 0.31 -3.93
C VAL A 57 -7.41 -0.64 -4.91
N VAL A 58 -6.17 -1.06 -4.60
CA VAL A 58 -5.44 -2.01 -5.44
C VAL A 58 -6.16 -3.36 -5.50
N GLY A 59 -6.60 -3.90 -4.37
CA GLY A 59 -7.25 -5.21 -4.33
C GLY A 59 -8.58 -5.25 -5.09
N LEU A 60 -9.37 -4.17 -4.99
CA LEU A 60 -10.58 -3.98 -5.78
C LEU A 60 -10.27 -3.91 -7.28
N ALA A 61 -9.32 -3.06 -7.67
CA ALA A 61 -8.93 -2.87 -9.07
C ALA A 61 -8.40 -4.18 -9.68
N VAL A 62 -7.49 -4.86 -8.99
CA VAL A 62 -6.91 -6.14 -9.44
C VAL A 62 -7.99 -7.18 -9.70
N ALA A 63 -8.90 -7.39 -8.76
CA ALA A 63 -9.95 -8.41 -8.89
C ALA A 63 -11.04 -8.03 -9.91
N TYR A 64 -11.28 -6.73 -10.08
CA TYR A 64 -12.23 -6.20 -11.06
C TYR A 64 -11.74 -6.39 -12.49
N PHE A 65 -10.47 -6.02 -12.76
CA PHE A 65 -9.85 -6.16 -14.08
C PHE A 65 -9.35 -7.58 -14.36
N GLY A 66 -9.19 -8.42 -13.33
CA GLY A 66 -8.74 -9.80 -13.49
C GLY A 66 -7.31 -9.91 -14.01
N VAL A 67 -6.43 -9.03 -13.52
CA VAL A 67 -5.03 -8.98 -13.96
C VAL A 67 -4.19 -10.11 -13.33
N ASP A 68 -3.09 -10.44 -13.99
CA ASP A 68 -2.08 -11.36 -13.49
C ASP A 68 -1.18 -10.68 -12.45
N ALA A 69 -0.20 -11.42 -11.90
CA ALA A 69 0.70 -10.89 -10.87
C ALA A 69 1.49 -9.66 -11.33
N LEU A 70 1.90 -9.61 -12.60
CA LEU A 70 2.63 -8.48 -13.18
C LEU A 70 1.72 -7.26 -13.35
N GLY A 71 0.48 -7.47 -13.81
CA GLY A 71 -0.53 -6.43 -13.85
C GLY A 71 -0.93 -5.93 -12.47
N GLY A 72 -0.98 -6.81 -11.46
CA GLY A 72 -1.20 -6.45 -10.07
C GLY A 72 -0.09 -5.57 -9.51
N PHE A 73 1.17 -5.91 -9.79
CA PHE A 73 2.31 -5.05 -9.50
C PHE A 73 2.17 -3.68 -10.18
N ALA A 74 1.82 -3.64 -11.46
CA ALA A 74 1.66 -2.40 -12.21
C ALA A 74 0.55 -1.50 -11.64
N ILE A 75 -0.60 -2.07 -11.25
CA ILE A 75 -1.66 -1.34 -10.55
C ILE A 75 -1.15 -0.80 -9.21
N GLY A 76 -0.42 -1.61 -8.44
CA GLY A 76 0.16 -1.17 -7.18
C GLY A 76 1.16 -0.02 -7.35
N ALA A 77 2.01 -0.10 -8.37
CA ALA A 77 2.94 0.96 -8.72
C ALA A 77 2.20 2.24 -9.14
N ALA A 78 1.18 2.13 -10.00
CA ALA A 78 0.38 3.26 -10.46
C ALA A 78 -0.35 3.97 -9.30
N VAL A 79 -0.97 3.21 -8.38
CA VAL A 79 -1.59 3.76 -7.17
C VAL A 79 -0.56 4.46 -6.29
N SER A 80 0.63 3.87 -6.12
CA SER A 80 1.71 4.47 -5.34
C SER A 80 2.20 5.78 -5.95
N PHE A 81 2.38 5.85 -7.27
CA PHE A 81 2.74 7.09 -7.97
C PHE A 81 1.63 8.14 -7.89
N ALA A 82 0.37 7.73 -7.98
CA ALA A 82 -0.75 8.65 -7.81
C ALA A 82 -0.76 9.26 -6.39
N ILE A 83 -0.55 8.45 -5.36
CA ILE A 83 -0.46 8.93 -3.97
C ILE A 83 0.73 9.88 -3.80
N ALA A 84 1.90 9.52 -4.34
CA ALA A 84 3.08 10.38 -4.29
C ALA A 84 2.84 11.70 -5.04
N GLY A 85 2.20 11.66 -6.21
CA GLY A 85 1.84 12.86 -6.97
C GLY A 85 0.85 13.75 -6.23
N ILE A 86 -0.18 13.18 -5.60
CA ILE A 86 -1.14 13.92 -4.77
C ILE A 86 -0.41 14.58 -3.59
N TYR A 87 0.50 13.85 -2.93
CA TYR A 87 1.29 14.38 -1.81
C TYR A 87 2.18 15.56 -2.25
N VAL A 88 2.86 15.44 -3.40
CA VAL A 88 3.65 16.53 -3.99
C VAL A 88 2.77 17.75 -4.28
N LEU A 89 1.61 17.57 -4.89
CA LEU A 89 0.74 18.68 -5.26
C LEU A 89 0.08 19.34 -4.06
N ALA A 90 -0.24 18.58 -3.01
CA ALA A 90 -0.91 19.09 -1.82
C ALA A 90 0.05 19.73 -0.80
N VAL A 91 1.31 19.28 -0.72
CA VAL A 91 2.25 19.62 0.36
C VAL A 91 3.60 20.15 -0.16
N GLY A 92 3.84 20.10 -1.47
CA GLY A 92 5.11 20.48 -2.08
C GLY A 92 5.31 21.99 -2.18
N GLU A 93 6.01 22.56 -1.21
CA GLU A 93 6.61 23.89 -1.33
C GLU A 93 8.04 23.78 -1.90
N PRO A 94 8.45 24.65 -2.86
CA PRO A 94 9.77 24.60 -3.49
C PRO A 94 10.96 24.67 -2.50
N GLY A 95 10.76 25.30 -1.34
CA GLY A 95 11.76 25.42 -0.28
C GLY A 95 12.00 24.14 0.54
N ARG A 96 11.14 23.12 0.40
CA ARG A 96 11.19 21.88 1.21
C ARG A 96 11.81 20.70 0.47
N TYR A 97 12.49 20.91 -0.67
CA TYR A 97 12.96 19.83 -1.54
C TYR A 97 13.87 18.79 -0.85
N ALA A 98 14.77 19.21 0.04
CA ALA A 98 15.61 18.29 0.81
C ALA A 98 14.81 17.43 1.81
N TYR A 99 13.82 18.05 2.46
CA TYR A 99 12.88 17.39 3.38
C TYR A 99 11.98 16.41 2.63
N PHE A 100 11.52 16.82 1.44
CA PHE A 100 10.76 16.01 0.51
C PHE A 100 11.56 14.79 0.05
N VAL A 101 12.86 14.90 -0.26
CA VAL A 101 13.67 13.74 -0.68
C VAL A 101 13.88 12.74 0.46
N SER A 102 14.04 13.19 1.71
CA SER A 102 14.11 12.26 2.86
C SER A 102 12.76 11.62 3.18
N GLU A 103 11.66 12.39 3.17
CA GLU A 103 10.30 11.87 3.37
C GLU A 103 9.89 10.94 2.23
N SER A 104 10.27 11.25 0.99
CA SER A 104 9.97 10.45 -0.20
C SER A 104 10.57 9.06 -0.12
N ARG A 105 11.78 8.89 0.46
CA ARG A 105 12.36 7.55 0.65
C ARG A 105 11.54 6.71 1.62
N LEU A 106 11.09 7.32 2.71
CA LEU A 106 10.20 6.70 3.69
C LEU A 106 8.85 6.36 3.04
N ILE A 107 8.25 7.29 2.30
CA ILE A 107 7.00 7.06 1.58
C ILE A 107 7.18 5.93 0.55
N PHE A 108 8.28 5.91 -0.20
CA PHE A 108 8.52 4.85 -1.18
C PHE A 108 8.71 3.49 -0.50
N LEU A 109 9.55 3.38 0.53
CA LEU A 109 9.75 2.09 1.22
C LEU A 109 8.48 1.61 1.92
N VAL A 110 7.77 2.51 2.60
CA VAL A 110 6.65 2.19 3.50
C VAL A 110 5.32 2.09 2.77
N MET A 111 5.16 2.72 1.60
CA MET A 111 3.94 2.62 0.80
C MET A 111 4.15 1.84 -0.49
N TRP A 112 5.17 2.15 -1.30
CA TRP A 112 5.29 1.55 -2.62
C TRP A 112 5.45 0.03 -2.55
N LEU A 113 6.33 -0.46 -1.67
CA LEU A 113 6.58 -1.90 -1.56
C LEU A 113 5.36 -2.66 -0.98
N PRO A 114 4.71 -2.21 0.11
CA PRO A 114 3.44 -2.80 0.58
C PRO A 114 2.31 -2.77 -0.45
N VAL A 115 2.16 -1.68 -1.20
CA VAL A 115 1.08 -1.53 -2.19
C VAL A 115 1.33 -2.45 -3.41
N CYS A 116 2.56 -2.54 -3.89
CA CYS A 116 2.96 -3.47 -4.95
C CYS A 116 2.78 -4.94 -4.53
N THR A 117 3.18 -5.29 -3.30
CA THR A 117 3.01 -6.65 -2.77
C THR A 117 1.54 -7.00 -2.55
N ALA A 118 0.70 -6.03 -2.13
CA ALA A 118 -0.75 -6.18 -2.09
C ALA A 118 -1.33 -6.47 -3.49
N GLY A 119 -0.83 -5.79 -4.53
CA GLY A 119 -1.25 -6.04 -5.91
C GLY A 119 -0.91 -7.45 -6.41
N ILE A 120 0.33 -7.89 -6.20
CA ILE A 120 0.77 -9.25 -6.58
C ILE A 120 -0.06 -10.30 -5.82
N SER A 121 -0.09 -10.20 -4.49
CA SER A 121 -0.76 -11.17 -3.63
C SER A 121 -2.27 -11.23 -3.90
N THR A 122 -2.92 -10.08 -4.13
CA THR A 122 -4.35 -10.05 -4.48
C THR A 122 -4.61 -10.66 -5.86
N SER A 123 -3.69 -10.51 -6.82
CA SER A 123 -3.85 -11.12 -8.15
C SER A 123 -3.80 -12.65 -8.05
N LEU A 124 -2.82 -13.18 -7.31
CA LEU A 124 -2.69 -14.61 -7.04
C LEU A 124 -3.92 -15.15 -6.30
N PHE A 125 -4.38 -14.43 -5.28
CA PHE A 125 -5.54 -14.82 -4.49
C PHE A 125 -6.85 -14.78 -5.31
N SER A 126 -7.06 -13.73 -6.11
CA SER A 126 -8.21 -13.62 -7.03
C SER A 126 -8.21 -14.74 -8.08
N GLY A 127 -7.03 -15.10 -8.61
CA GLY A 127 -6.86 -16.24 -9.52
C GLY A 127 -7.24 -17.57 -8.88
N PHE A 128 -6.78 -17.82 -7.65
CA PHE A 128 -7.16 -19.00 -6.88
C PHE A 128 -8.66 -19.09 -6.63
N LEU A 129 -9.31 -17.97 -6.28
CA LEU A 129 -10.76 -17.90 -6.10
C LEU A 129 -11.55 -18.10 -7.41
N ALA A 130 -10.98 -17.74 -8.55
CA ALA A 130 -11.62 -17.92 -9.86
C ALA A 130 -11.53 -19.38 -10.37
N ALA A 131 -10.55 -20.14 -9.90
CA ALA A 131 -10.37 -21.55 -10.24
C ALA A 131 -11.28 -22.51 -9.43
N ARG A 132 -12.02 -21.99 -8.44
CA ARG A 132 -12.96 -22.73 -7.59
C ARG A 132 -14.40 -22.30 -7.84
#